data_AF-A0A3D6B453-F1
#
_entry.id   AF-A0A3D6B453-F1
#
_cell.length_a   1.000
_cell.length_b   1.000
_cell.length_c   1.000
_cell.angle_alpha   90.00
_cell.angle_beta   90.00
_cell.angle_gamma   90.00
#
_symmetry.space_group_name_H-M   'P 1'
#
loop_
_entity.id
_entity.type
_entity.pdbx_description
1 polymer ?
#
loop_
_entity_poly.entity_id
_entity_poly.type
_entity_poly.pdbx_seq_one_letter_code
_entity_poly.pdbx_strand_id
1 'polypeptide(L)'
;MKNSRYLSFCFLLVLCFSCQQENPVTPDKPEPPSPTPEPSEYITDAEAVASMWHSRFADGINFTSSEDVQKAKWMLNGKAQPTYNRSLRNASSDLRYEFVGAECMRFVSESDGYAITIPLDLGLTADYTLAKYGQRFESSDVSLRVTLERVNPYPATQEYYRIYTGEWLDRYINNSAYISQNGLQYIENTVLEDETLMEGYSVNIYSIKAKGLDMPYYKIALVRPVGQWAKFGFLLFKCRNSSDLGQFESILKTFKVISNFGTSKNYLEPQKALANPKWNAQTARYYEKLLTQKTFDFGVFSYSMPGDNEPDNVAAQREKLRAETDRLEEAFGRHFDIMPTYTHIAWYSSKMEFPCTLAAEFAGGDGFNSKPVLQFTYQFTTNNNNVSSYNTTECQTPMFDILKGVYDDDFKKLASQIKAYSAPVLFRLNNEMNSDWTSYCGMMTLCDPEIFIQTWRYLYDLFEREGVDNCIWIFNPIAVSCPYSKWGENLSYYPG
;
A
#
# COMPACT_ATOMS: atom_id res chain seq x y z
N MET A 1 72.37 -16.82 33.91
CA MET A 1 72.89 -18.06 33.28
C MET A 1 72.28 -18.17 31.89
N LYS A 2 73.05 -17.76 30.88
CA LYS A 2 73.56 -18.57 29.74
C LYS A 2 72.48 -18.86 28.67
N ASN A 3 72.47 -18.11 27.55
CA ASN A 3 73.30 -18.25 26.32
C ASN A 3 72.66 -19.25 25.34
N SER A 4 72.64 -19.11 24.00
CA SER A 4 73.26 -18.18 23.05
C SER A 4 72.76 -18.53 21.63
N ARG A 5 72.58 -17.49 20.79
CA ARG A 5 72.89 -17.28 19.34
C ARG A 5 73.10 -18.50 18.41
N TYR A 6 72.69 -18.36 17.13
CA TYR A 6 73.63 -18.26 16.00
C TYR A 6 73.02 -17.57 14.76
N LEU A 7 73.88 -16.75 14.14
CA LEU A 7 73.75 -15.97 12.90
C LEU A 7 74.64 -16.64 11.83
N SER A 8 74.31 -16.48 10.54
CA SER A 8 75.21 -16.34 9.34
C SER A 8 74.33 -16.54 8.09
N PHE A 9 74.06 -15.58 7.19
CA PHE A 9 74.89 -14.72 6.32
C PHE A 9 75.82 -15.47 5.34
N CYS A 10 75.46 -15.41 4.05
CA CYS A 10 76.37 -15.50 2.90
C CYS A 10 75.95 -14.46 1.86
N PHE A 11 76.93 -13.64 1.47
CA PHE A 11 76.90 -12.59 0.45
C PHE A 11 76.95 -13.18 -0.97
N LEU A 12 76.35 -12.49 -1.96
CA LEU A 12 77.08 -12.04 -3.16
C LEU A 12 76.31 -10.96 -3.96
N LEU A 13 77.08 -9.99 -4.46
CA LEU A 13 76.71 -8.82 -5.28
C LEU A 13 75.89 -9.15 -6.54
N VAL A 14 75.13 -8.17 -7.07
CA VAL A 14 75.28 -7.63 -8.45
C VAL A 14 74.45 -6.33 -8.64
N LEU A 15 75.18 -5.27 -8.99
CA LEU A 15 74.94 -4.10 -9.86
C LEU A 15 73.51 -3.57 -10.11
N CYS A 16 73.38 -2.26 -9.83
CA CYS A 16 72.29 -1.40 -10.30
C CYS A 16 72.31 -1.25 -11.84
N PHE A 17 71.21 -1.59 -12.49
CA PHE A 17 70.81 -1.01 -13.77
C PHE A 17 69.34 -0.58 -13.66
N SER A 18 69.10 0.72 -13.89
CA SER A 18 67.76 1.28 -14.02
C SER A 18 67.16 0.84 -15.34
N CYS A 19 66.02 0.16 -15.30
CA CYS A 19 65.14 0.01 -16.45
C CYS A 19 63.72 0.38 -15.99
N GLN A 20 63.17 1.44 -16.57
CA GLN A 20 61.77 1.80 -16.44
C GLN A 20 60.91 0.63 -16.92
N GLN A 21 60.01 0.14 -16.08
CA GLN A 21 58.93 -0.73 -16.52
C GLN A 21 57.81 0.15 -17.08
N GLU A 22 57.59 0.05 -18.38
CA GLU A 22 56.39 0.57 -19.05
C GLU A 22 55.15 -0.14 -18.49
N ASN A 23 54.16 0.65 -18.07
CA ASN A 23 52.84 0.12 -17.72
C ASN A 23 52.15 -0.41 -18.99
N PRO A 24 51.40 -1.52 -18.92
CA PRO A 24 50.68 -2.05 -20.06
C PRO A 24 49.56 -1.09 -20.49
N VAL A 25 49.59 -0.68 -21.76
CA VAL A 25 48.54 0.10 -22.42
C VAL A 25 47.31 -0.80 -22.63
N THR A 26 46.25 -0.57 -21.86
CA THR A 26 44.91 -1.07 -22.17
C THR A 26 44.38 -0.38 -23.43
N PRO A 27 43.82 -1.09 -24.41
CA PRO A 27 43.18 -0.45 -25.56
C PRO A 27 41.94 0.32 -25.10
N ASP A 28 41.82 1.57 -25.56
CA ASP A 28 40.64 2.41 -25.34
C ASP A 28 39.37 1.66 -25.76
N LYS A 29 38.54 1.34 -24.77
CA LYS A 29 37.16 0.94 -25.01
C LYS A 29 36.45 2.21 -25.52
N PRO A 30 35.80 2.21 -26.68
CA PRO A 30 35.03 3.37 -27.11
C PRO A 30 34.02 3.72 -26.02
N GLU A 31 34.03 4.97 -25.57
CA GLU A 31 33.00 5.49 -24.68
C GLU A 31 31.63 5.17 -25.29
N PRO A 32 30.69 4.59 -24.52
CA PRO A 32 29.33 4.46 -25.00
C PRO A 32 28.84 5.87 -25.38
N PRO A 33 28.15 6.03 -26.53
CA PRO A 33 27.62 7.32 -26.91
C PRO A 33 26.79 7.85 -25.75
N SER A 34 27.00 9.13 -25.40
CA SER A 34 26.18 9.83 -24.42
C SER A 34 24.71 9.53 -24.73
N PRO A 35 23.90 9.11 -23.74
CA PRO A 35 22.51 8.79 -23.99
C PRO A 35 21.87 9.99 -24.69
N THR A 36 21.30 9.76 -25.87
CA THR A 36 20.46 10.74 -26.54
C THR A 36 19.45 11.21 -25.50
N PRO A 37 19.34 12.51 -25.19
CA PRO A 37 18.37 12.96 -24.21
C PRO A 37 17.00 12.45 -24.65
N GLU A 38 16.32 11.73 -23.79
CA GLU A 38 14.96 11.28 -24.09
C GLU A 38 14.13 12.52 -24.44
N PRO A 39 13.28 12.44 -25.48
CA PRO A 39 12.40 13.55 -25.81
C PRO A 39 11.64 13.96 -24.55
N SER A 40 11.65 15.25 -24.24
CA SER A 40 10.84 15.80 -23.15
C SER A 40 9.41 15.31 -23.30
N GLU A 41 8.85 14.70 -22.26
CA GLU A 41 7.43 14.31 -22.22
C GLU A 41 6.49 15.53 -22.30
N TYR A 42 7.01 16.74 -22.09
CA TYR A 42 6.27 17.99 -22.17
C TYR A 42 6.37 18.61 -23.57
N ILE A 43 5.19 19.00 -24.07
CA ILE A 43 4.98 19.79 -25.27
C ILE A 43 5.05 21.28 -24.91
N THR A 44 5.90 22.05 -25.61
CA THR A 44 6.12 23.49 -25.37
C THR A 44 5.63 24.38 -26.51
N ASP A 45 5.18 23.80 -27.62
CA ASP A 45 4.62 24.56 -28.75
C ASP A 45 3.30 25.21 -28.31
N ALA A 46 3.20 26.53 -28.43
CA ALA A 46 2.06 27.30 -27.92
C ALA A 46 0.75 26.96 -28.64
N GLU A 47 0.77 26.65 -29.95
CA GLU A 47 -0.42 26.26 -30.70
C GLU A 47 -0.88 24.86 -30.28
N ALA A 48 0.06 23.93 -30.12
CA ALA A 48 -0.24 22.59 -29.60
C ALA A 48 -0.79 22.66 -28.16
N VAL A 49 -0.20 23.48 -27.28
CA VAL A 49 -0.68 23.72 -25.92
C VAL A 49 -2.09 24.32 -25.92
N ALA A 50 -2.34 25.35 -26.73
CA ALA A 50 -3.66 25.95 -26.87
C ALA A 50 -4.70 24.95 -27.38
N SER A 51 -4.32 24.03 -28.28
CA SER A 51 -5.22 22.99 -28.81
C SER A 51 -5.62 21.92 -27.78
N MET A 52 -4.79 21.71 -26.75
CA MET A 52 -5.07 20.82 -25.62
C MET A 52 -5.97 21.48 -24.57
N TRP A 53 -5.86 22.80 -24.42
CA TRP A 53 -6.57 23.55 -23.39
C TRP A 53 -8.07 23.66 -23.69
N HIS A 54 -8.87 23.73 -22.62
CA HIS A 54 -10.29 24.04 -22.69
C HIS A 54 -10.67 24.92 -21.50
N SER A 55 -11.48 25.96 -21.72
CA SER A 55 -11.89 26.92 -20.68
C SER A 55 -12.43 26.29 -19.39
N ARG A 56 -13.20 25.18 -19.48
CA ARG A 56 -13.68 24.42 -18.32
C ARG A 56 -12.56 23.94 -17.36
N PHE A 57 -11.32 23.78 -17.84
CA PHE A 57 -10.17 23.39 -17.03
C PHE A 57 -9.64 24.52 -16.14
N ALA A 58 -9.92 25.78 -16.49
CA ALA A 58 -9.51 26.95 -15.72
C ALA A 58 -9.97 26.87 -14.26
N ASP A 59 -9.11 27.29 -13.33
CA ASP A 59 -9.45 27.47 -11.92
C ASP A 59 -9.85 28.92 -11.60
N GLY A 60 -9.57 29.87 -12.51
CA GLY A 60 -9.88 31.30 -12.31
C GLY A 60 -8.98 31.99 -11.27
N ILE A 61 -7.97 31.29 -10.77
CA ILE A 61 -7.02 31.77 -9.76
C ILE A 61 -5.62 31.83 -10.37
N ASN A 62 -5.13 30.68 -10.83
CA ASN A 62 -3.77 30.52 -11.38
C ASN A 62 -3.78 30.30 -12.90
N PHE A 63 -4.85 29.68 -13.41
CA PHE A 63 -5.04 29.41 -14.83
C PHE A 63 -6.41 29.91 -15.28
N THR A 64 -6.40 30.95 -16.11
CA THR A 64 -7.57 31.57 -16.72
C THR A 64 -7.72 31.19 -18.19
N SER A 65 -6.59 31.00 -18.89
CA SER A 65 -6.55 30.67 -20.31
C SER A 65 -5.33 29.79 -20.64
N SER A 66 -5.19 29.42 -21.92
CA SER A 66 -4.00 28.70 -22.40
C SER A 66 -2.73 29.56 -22.36
N GLU A 67 -2.84 30.89 -22.28
CA GLU A 67 -1.69 31.80 -22.21
C GLU A 67 -0.92 31.65 -20.88
N ASP A 68 -1.58 31.16 -19.84
CA ASP A 68 -0.97 30.88 -18.53
C ASP A 68 -0.14 29.59 -18.53
N VAL A 69 -0.20 28.80 -19.61
CA VAL A 69 0.45 27.50 -19.73
C VAL A 69 1.76 27.63 -20.51
N GLN A 70 2.88 27.31 -19.85
CA GLN A 70 4.21 27.34 -20.46
C GLN A 70 4.54 26.04 -21.19
N LYS A 71 4.09 24.91 -20.66
CA LYS A 71 4.27 23.58 -21.24
C LYS A 71 3.16 22.64 -20.77
N ALA A 72 2.88 21.60 -21.54
CA ALA A 72 1.84 20.65 -21.19
C ALA A 72 2.26 19.20 -21.47
N LYS A 73 1.83 18.29 -20.61
CA LYS A 73 1.89 16.85 -20.83
C LYS A 73 0.47 16.35 -21.07
N TRP A 74 0.28 15.53 -22.09
CA TRP A 74 -0.95 14.78 -22.29
C TRP A 74 -0.64 13.29 -22.12
N MET A 75 -1.47 12.62 -21.34
CA MET A 75 -1.39 11.19 -21.09
C MET A 75 -2.57 10.52 -21.78
N LEU A 76 -2.28 9.63 -22.72
CA LEU A 76 -3.27 8.81 -23.41
C LEU A 76 -3.08 7.35 -22.99
N ASN A 77 -4.08 6.78 -22.31
CA ASN A 77 -4.02 5.40 -21.80
C ASN A 77 -2.73 5.13 -21.01
N GLY A 78 -2.39 6.01 -20.07
CA GLY A 78 -1.27 5.85 -19.15
C GLY A 78 0.10 6.16 -19.73
N LYS A 79 0.18 6.61 -21.00
CA LYS A 79 1.44 6.93 -21.67
C LYS A 79 1.48 8.38 -22.13
N ALA A 80 2.56 9.08 -21.79
CA ALA A 80 2.85 10.40 -22.33
C ALA A 80 2.97 10.30 -23.85
N GLN A 81 2.34 11.21 -24.59
CA GLN A 81 2.53 11.29 -26.03
C GLN A 81 3.39 12.50 -26.36
N PRO A 82 4.36 12.37 -27.29
CA PRO A 82 5.26 13.47 -27.67
C PRO A 82 4.56 14.58 -28.45
N THR A 83 3.36 14.31 -28.98
CA THR A 83 2.55 15.26 -29.76
C THR A 83 1.08 15.12 -29.40
N TYR A 84 0.33 16.21 -29.47
CA TYR A 84 -1.12 16.15 -29.31
C TYR A 84 -1.83 15.79 -30.61
N ASN A 85 -2.67 14.77 -30.57
CA ASN A 85 -3.59 14.45 -31.65
C ASN A 85 -4.99 14.19 -31.11
N ARG A 86 -5.88 15.17 -31.32
CA ARG A 86 -7.27 15.11 -30.87
C ARG A 86 -8.04 13.91 -31.43
N SER A 87 -7.68 13.39 -32.59
CA SER A 87 -8.38 12.24 -33.21
C SER A 87 -8.14 10.92 -32.48
N LEU A 88 -7.12 10.83 -31.61
CA LEU A 88 -6.86 9.64 -30.81
C LEU A 88 -7.81 9.51 -29.61
N ARG A 89 -8.54 10.58 -29.28
CA ARG A 89 -9.50 10.62 -28.16
C ARG A 89 -10.77 9.88 -28.53
N ASN A 90 -11.24 9.02 -27.63
CA ASN A 90 -12.55 8.39 -27.72
C ASN A 90 -13.09 8.05 -26.32
N ALA A 91 -14.33 7.59 -26.23
CA ALA A 91 -15.00 7.28 -24.96
C ALA A 91 -14.29 6.22 -24.11
N SER A 92 -13.49 5.33 -24.73
CA SER A 92 -12.71 4.30 -24.03
C SER A 92 -11.30 4.74 -23.62
N SER A 93 -10.86 5.93 -24.05
CA SER A 93 -9.53 6.44 -23.76
C SER A 93 -9.46 6.97 -22.33
N ASP A 94 -8.38 6.69 -21.61
CA ASP A 94 -8.05 7.42 -20.38
C ASP A 94 -7.25 8.67 -20.77
N LEU A 95 -7.73 9.83 -20.36
CA LEU A 95 -7.25 11.15 -20.78
C LEU A 95 -6.92 11.99 -19.56
N ARG A 96 -5.64 12.30 -19.41
CA ARG A 96 -5.11 13.13 -18.32
C ARG A 96 -4.14 14.15 -18.87
N TYR A 97 -4.03 15.28 -18.20
CA TYR A 97 -3.20 16.40 -18.64
C TYR A 97 -2.48 17.02 -17.44
N GLU A 98 -1.25 17.45 -17.66
CA GLU A 98 -0.51 18.34 -16.78
C GLU A 98 -0.28 19.64 -17.55
N PHE A 99 -0.92 20.74 -17.18
CA PHE A 99 -0.63 22.06 -17.75
C PHE A 99 0.24 22.82 -16.76
N VAL A 100 1.51 23.04 -17.10
CA VAL A 100 2.50 23.64 -16.21
C VAL A 100 2.62 25.13 -16.52
N GLY A 101 2.37 25.96 -15.52
CA GLY A 101 2.55 27.41 -15.55
C GLY A 101 3.87 27.83 -14.89
N ALA A 102 3.92 29.06 -14.38
CA ALA A 102 5.13 29.61 -13.76
C ALA A 102 5.45 28.99 -12.39
N GLU A 103 4.45 28.86 -11.52
CA GLU A 103 4.65 28.45 -10.11
C GLU A 103 3.86 27.19 -9.74
N CYS A 104 2.92 26.76 -10.58
CA CYS A 104 2.05 25.63 -10.32
C CYS A 104 1.74 24.82 -11.59
N MET A 105 1.21 23.63 -11.39
CA MET A 105 0.71 22.73 -12.42
C MET A 105 -0.79 22.54 -12.24
N ARG A 106 -1.57 22.79 -13.30
CA ARG A 106 -2.98 22.37 -13.39
C ARG A 106 -3.04 20.93 -13.90
N PHE A 107 -3.35 20.01 -13.00
CA PHE A 107 -3.66 18.64 -13.36
C PHE A 107 -5.13 18.50 -13.74
N VAL A 108 -5.41 17.79 -14.83
CA VAL A 108 -6.76 17.50 -15.30
C VAL A 108 -6.90 15.99 -15.51
N SER A 109 -7.79 15.34 -14.76
CA SER A 109 -8.30 14.02 -15.13
C SER A 109 -9.61 14.20 -15.86
N GLU A 110 -9.54 14.31 -17.18
CA GLU A 110 -10.72 14.46 -18.02
C GLU A 110 -11.60 13.20 -17.96
N SER A 111 -10.98 12.03 -17.85
CA SER A 111 -11.71 10.75 -17.74
C SER A 111 -12.40 10.56 -16.39
N ASP A 112 -11.84 11.08 -15.29
CA ASP A 112 -12.55 11.09 -14.00
C ASP A 112 -13.49 12.27 -13.83
N GLY A 113 -13.28 13.38 -14.54
CA GLY A 113 -14.15 14.57 -14.48
C GLY A 113 -13.77 15.56 -13.38
N TYR A 114 -12.48 15.74 -13.12
CA TYR A 114 -12.01 16.79 -12.20
C TYR A 114 -10.70 17.43 -12.66
N ALA A 115 -10.40 18.59 -12.09
CA ALA A 115 -9.11 19.28 -12.22
C ALA A 115 -8.67 19.89 -10.88
N ILE A 116 -7.37 19.96 -10.65
CA ILE A 116 -6.76 20.50 -9.43
C ILE A 116 -5.41 21.16 -9.76
N THR A 117 -5.04 22.21 -9.04
CA THR A 117 -3.80 22.94 -9.24
C THR A 117 -2.85 22.65 -8.07
N ILE A 118 -1.60 22.32 -8.41
CA ILE A 118 -0.58 21.84 -7.47
C ILE A 118 0.64 22.77 -7.58
N PRO A 119 1.11 23.38 -6.47
CA PRO A 119 2.34 24.16 -6.46
C PRO A 119 3.57 23.34 -6.88
N LEU A 120 4.45 23.93 -7.70
CA LEU A 120 5.66 23.25 -8.21
C LEU A 120 6.75 23.12 -7.14
N ASP A 121 6.78 24.01 -6.15
CA ASP A 121 7.74 24.01 -5.05
C ASP A 121 7.61 22.79 -4.12
N LEU A 122 6.45 22.13 -4.11
CA LEU A 122 6.24 20.85 -3.42
C LEU A 122 6.96 19.66 -4.07
N GLY A 123 7.46 19.83 -5.31
CA GLY A 123 8.21 18.79 -6.02
C GLY A 123 7.39 17.53 -6.32
N LEU A 124 6.06 17.65 -6.36
CA LEU A 124 5.14 16.53 -6.51
C LEU A 124 5.15 15.98 -7.95
N THR A 125 5.25 14.66 -8.08
CA THR A 125 5.21 13.95 -9.37
C THR A 125 3.99 13.04 -9.45
N ALA A 126 3.31 13.02 -10.59
CA ALA A 126 2.10 12.21 -10.77
C ALA A 126 2.42 10.72 -10.95
N ASP A 127 1.81 9.85 -10.15
CA ASP A 127 1.82 8.39 -10.34
C ASP A 127 0.52 7.94 -11.01
N TYR A 128 0.65 7.40 -12.23
CA TYR A 128 -0.47 6.96 -13.04
C TYR A 128 -0.84 5.48 -12.85
N THR A 129 -0.05 4.70 -12.10
CA THR A 129 -0.15 3.23 -12.03
C THR A 129 -1.55 2.75 -11.64
N LEU A 130 -2.15 3.39 -10.63
CA LEU A 130 -3.50 3.07 -10.13
C LEU A 130 -4.48 4.25 -10.27
N ALA A 131 -4.32 5.05 -11.33
CA ALA A 131 -5.02 6.32 -11.46
C ALA A 131 -6.56 6.23 -11.51
N LYS A 132 -7.14 5.07 -11.85
CA LYS A 132 -8.58 4.80 -11.71
C LYS A 132 -9.03 4.80 -10.26
N TYR A 133 -8.21 4.24 -9.36
CA TYR A 133 -8.44 4.17 -7.92
C TYR A 133 -7.95 5.42 -7.17
N GLY A 134 -7.17 6.26 -7.83
CA GLY A 134 -6.89 7.61 -7.38
C GLY A 134 -5.63 8.15 -8.01
N GLN A 135 -5.66 9.42 -8.39
CA GLN A 135 -4.44 10.06 -8.85
C GLN A 135 -3.59 10.36 -7.63
N ARG A 136 -2.40 9.77 -7.59
CA ARG A 136 -1.39 10.09 -6.58
C ARG A 136 -0.42 11.10 -7.15
N PHE A 137 0.06 11.97 -6.27
CA PHE A 137 1.18 12.85 -6.50
C PHE A 137 2.12 12.72 -5.31
N GLU A 138 3.39 12.46 -5.58
CA GLU A 138 4.36 12.07 -4.57
C GLU A 138 5.64 12.88 -4.68
N SER A 139 6.19 13.26 -3.53
CA SER A 139 7.57 13.73 -3.34
C SER A 139 8.17 13.05 -2.11
N SER A 140 9.40 13.40 -1.74
CA SER A 140 10.01 12.85 -0.52
C SER A 140 9.28 13.28 0.75
N ASP A 141 8.61 14.43 0.76
CA ASP A 141 8.09 15.07 1.97
C ASP A 141 6.57 15.23 1.97
N VAL A 142 5.93 15.13 0.80
CA VAL A 142 4.49 15.37 0.61
C VAL A 142 3.88 14.31 -0.30
N SER A 143 2.66 13.90 0.04
CA SER A 143 1.82 13.01 -0.74
C SER A 143 0.43 13.62 -0.88
N LEU A 144 -0.12 13.62 -2.09
CA LEU A 144 -1.50 14.03 -2.37
C LEU A 144 -2.19 12.94 -3.18
N ARG A 145 -3.30 12.41 -2.66
CA ARG A 145 -4.22 11.54 -3.40
C ARG A 145 -5.53 12.27 -3.68
N VAL A 146 -5.95 12.28 -4.94
CA VAL A 146 -7.20 12.91 -5.37
C VAL A 146 -8.10 11.90 -6.07
N THR A 147 -9.35 11.83 -5.63
CA THR A 147 -10.40 11.05 -6.27
C THR A 147 -11.66 11.89 -6.49
N LEU A 148 -12.47 11.48 -7.47
CA LEU A 148 -13.86 11.90 -7.57
C LEU A 148 -14.72 10.67 -7.29
N GLU A 149 -15.35 10.65 -6.13
CA GLU A 149 -16.24 9.58 -5.69
C GLU A 149 -17.62 9.77 -6.33
N ARG A 150 -18.18 8.67 -6.85
CA ARG A 150 -19.47 8.65 -7.57
C ARG A 150 -20.20 7.31 -7.50
N VAL A 151 -19.66 6.36 -6.75
CA VAL A 151 -20.19 4.99 -6.69
C VAL A 151 -21.13 4.90 -5.50
N ASN A 152 -22.32 4.38 -5.75
CA ASN A 152 -23.32 4.13 -4.73
C ASN A 152 -23.15 2.72 -4.14
N PRO A 153 -22.90 2.56 -2.84
CA PRO A 153 -22.92 1.24 -2.20
C PRO A 153 -24.32 0.67 -2.02
N TYR A 154 -25.34 1.54 -1.91
CA TYR A 154 -26.71 1.16 -1.57
C TYR A 154 -27.65 1.64 -2.67
N PRO A 155 -27.99 0.80 -3.67
CA PRO A 155 -28.74 1.22 -4.86
C PRO A 155 -30.10 1.86 -4.55
N ALA A 156 -30.61 1.71 -3.33
CA ALA A 156 -31.86 2.30 -2.84
C ALA A 156 -31.78 3.79 -2.46
N THR A 157 -30.60 4.40 -2.30
CA THR A 157 -30.44 5.83 -1.97
C THR A 157 -29.59 6.56 -3.00
N GLN A 158 -29.87 7.84 -3.26
CA GLN A 158 -29.04 8.69 -4.13
C GLN A 158 -28.06 9.59 -3.34
N GLU A 159 -28.02 9.46 -2.01
CA GLU A 159 -27.23 10.30 -1.10
C GLU A 159 -25.89 9.68 -0.70
N TYR A 160 -25.00 9.45 -1.68
CA TYR A 160 -23.75 8.69 -1.49
C TYR A 160 -22.82 9.35 -0.48
N TYR A 161 -22.75 10.69 -0.51
CA TYR A 161 -21.93 11.47 0.40
C TYR A 161 -22.28 11.23 1.87
N ARG A 162 -23.58 11.10 2.21
CA ARG A 162 -24.00 10.89 3.61
C ARG A 162 -23.63 9.53 4.16
N ILE A 163 -23.55 8.53 3.29
CA ILE A 163 -23.03 7.21 3.67
C ILE A 163 -21.55 7.34 3.99
N TYR A 164 -20.80 8.05 3.15
CA TYR A 164 -19.38 8.28 3.37
C TYR A 164 -19.11 9.00 4.69
N THR A 165 -19.79 10.12 4.94
CA THR A 165 -19.59 10.90 6.16
C THR A 165 -20.15 10.16 7.37
N GLY A 166 -21.34 9.58 7.30
CA GLY A 166 -21.97 8.89 8.44
C GLY A 166 -21.36 7.53 8.77
N GLU A 167 -21.36 6.60 7.81
CA GLU A 167 -21.06 5.19 8.07
C GLU A 167 -19.57 4.84 7.97
N TRP A 168 -18.77 5.59 7.19
CA TRP A 168 -17.41 5.18 6.84
C TRP A 168 -16.31 6.11 7.37
N LEU A 169 -16.56 7.42 7.41
CA LEU A 169 -15.52 8.42 7.69
C LEU A 169 -15.69 9.06 9.09
N ASP A 170 -16.76 9.82 9.33
CA ASP A 170 -16.89 10.68 10.51
C ASP A 170 -16.92 9.86 11.80
N ARG A 171 -17.52 8.67 11.76
CA ARG A 171 -17.58 7.77 12.91
C ARG A 171 -16.20 7.40 13.49
N TYR A 172 -15.15 7.53 12.67
CA TYR A 172 -13.75 7.34 13.10
C TYR A 172 -13.05 8.69 13.20
N ILE A 173 -12.83 9.37 12.09
CA ILE A 173 -11.92 10.53 12.07
C ILE A 173 -12.51 11.81 12.66
N ASN A 174 -13.82 11.84 12.93
CA ASN A 174 -14.49 12.90 13.71
C ASN A 174 -14.89 12.43 15.12
N ASN A 175 -14.43 11.26 15.54
CA ASN A 175 -14.72 10.68 16.86
C ASN A 175 -13.49 10.79 17.77
N SER A 176 -13.57 11.63 18.80
CA SER A 176 -12.47 11.88 19.73
C SER A 176 -12.03 10.63 20.52
N ALA A 177 -12.94 9.68 20.77
CA ALA A 177 -12.59 8.41 21.40
C ALA A 177 -11.71 7.57 20.47
N TYR A 178 -12.09 7.43 19.19
CA TYR A 178 -11.25 6.76 18.19
C TYR A 178 -9.88 7.43 18.05
N ILE A 179 -9.86 8.77 17.90
CA ILE A 179 -8.61 9.54 17.75
C ILE A 179 -7.67 9.27 18.93
N SER A 180 -8.15 9.41 20.15
CA SER A 180 -7.34 9.19 21.35
C SER A 180 -6.89 7.74 21.54
N GLN A 181 -7.77 6.76 21.32
CA GLN A 181 -7.48 5.33 21.49
C GLN A 181 -6.41 4.82 20.51
N ASN A 182 -6.29 5.44 19.34
CA ASN A 182 -5.32 5.05 18.31
C ASN A 182 -4.06 5.94 18.31
N GLY A 183 -3.88 6.77 19.35
CA GLY A 183 -2.72 7.64 19.49
C GLY A 183 -2.63 8.74 18.43
N LEU A 184 -3.79 9.13 17.87
CA LEU A 184 -3.94 10.22 16.92
C LEU A 184 -4.28 11.52 17.65
N GLN A 185 -4.10 12.65 16.99
CA GLN A 185 -4.40 13.97 17.55
C GLN A 185 -5.06 14.86 16.51
N TYR A 186 -6.09 15.61 16.91
CA TYR A 186 -6.53 16.76 16.12
C TYR A 186 -5.49 17.87 16.22
N ILE A 187 -5.12 18.45 15.08
CA ILE A 187 -4.21 19.60 15.03
C ILE A 187 -4.93 20.92 14.70
N GLU A 188 -6.15 20.84 14.18
CA GLU A 188 -7.05 21.96 13.96
C GLU A 188 -8.49 21.50 14.20
N ASN A 189 -9.43 22.44 14.28
CA ASN A 189 -10.86 22.11 14.37
C ASN A 189 -11.34 21.46 13.07
N THR A 190 -12.18 20.43 13.19
CA THR A 190 -12.87 19.85 12.04
C THR A 190 -13.78 20.89 11.38
N VAL A 191 -13.69 21.03 10.06
CA VAL A 191 -14.60 21.82 9.25
C VAL A 191 -15.66 20.88 8.68
N LEU A 192 -16.94 21.22 8.81
CA LEU A 192 -18.06 20.41 8.34
C LEU A 192 -19.04 21.27 7.56
N GLU A 193 -19.38 20.80 6.36
CA GLU A 193 -20.35 21.37 5.43
C GLU A 193 -20.18 22.89 5.19
N ASP A 194 -18.94 23.39 5.19
CA ASP A 194 -18.66 24.81 5.03
C ASP A 194 -18.76 25.22 3.56
N GLU A 195 -19.73 26.08 3.25
CA GLU A 195 -19.98 26.62 1.92
C GLU A 195 -19.29 27.98 1.65
N THR A 196 -18.57 28.50 2.64
CA THR A 196 -17.86 29.79 2.57
C THR A 196 -16.42 29.66 2.07
N LEU A 197 -15.83 28.46 2.18
CA LEU A 197 -14.44 28.21 1.77
C LEU A 197 -14.23 28.20 0.26
N MET A 198 -15.23 27.75 -0.50
CA MET A 198 -15.16 27.57 -1.95
C MET A 198 -16.52 27.86 -2.59
N GLU A 199 -16.56 28.83 -3.50
CA GLU A 199 -17.80 29.20 -4.19
C GLU A 199 -18.42 27.99 -4.93
N GLY A 200 -19.69 27.69 -4.62
CA GLY A 200 -20.43 26.60 -5.24
C GLY A 200 -20.14 25.21 -4.68
N TYR A 201 -19.33 25.09 -3.62
CA TYR A 201 -19.02 23.83 -2.96
C TYR A 201 -19.29 23.89 -1.45
N SER A 202 -19.65 22.75 -0.88
CA SER A 202 -19.68 22.45 0.54
C SER A 202 -18.45 21.60 0.87
N VAL A 203 -17.70 21.98 1.89
CA VAL A 203 -16.38 21.41 2.20
C VAL A 203 -16.33 20.86 3.63
N ASN A 204 -15.85 19.63 3.76
CA ASN A 204 -15.39 19.08 5.04
C ASN A 204 -13.86 19.00 5.06
N ILE A 205 -13.22 19.31 6.20
CA ILE A 205 -11.77 19.17 6.39
C ILE A 205 -11.49 18.56 7.77
N TYR A 206 -10.68 17.51 7.79
CA TYR A 206 -10.18 16.86 8.99
C TYR A 206 -8.66 17.01 9.03
N SER A 207 -8.14 17.54 10.13
CA SER A 207 -6.71 17.80 10.32
C SER A 207 -6.19 16.94 11.46
N ILE A 208 -5.40 15.91 11.12
CA ILE A 208 -5.01 14.85 12.06
C ILE A 208 -3.49 14.68 12.06
N LYS A 209 -2.93 14.45 13.23
CA LYS A 209 -1.55 14.00 13.40
C LYS A 209 -1.51 12.55 13.84
N ALA A 210 -0.86 11.70 13.06
CA ALA A 210 -0.58 10.29 13.33
C ALA A 210 0.89 10.12 13.72
N LYS A 211 1.20 10.22 15.02
CA LYS A 211 2.57 10.17 15.51
C LYS A 211 3.22 8.81 15.20
N GLY A 212 4.45 8.85 14.69
CA GLY A 212 5.24 7.66 14.38
C GLY A 212 5.23 7.26 12.90
N LEU A 213 4.38 7.88 12.09
CA LEU A 213 4.46 7.77 10.63
C LEU A 213 5.52 8.73 10.07
N ASP A 214 6.10 8.38 8.92
CA ASP A 214 7.07 9.23 8.21
C ASP A 214 6.44 10.55 7.73
N MET A 215 5.19 10.52 7.27
CA MET A 215 4.37 11.70 6.96
C MET A 215 3.21 11.81 7.95
N PRO A 216 3.44 12.31 9.18
CA PRO A 216 2.48 12.18 10.26
C PRO A 216 1.37 13.24 10.21
N TYR A 217 1.46 14.26 9.36
CA TYR A 217 0.51 15.36 9.32
C TYR A 217 -0.46 15.20 8.16
N TYR A 218 -1.75 15.06 8.45
CA TYR A 218 -2.81 14.76 7.49
C TYR A 218 -3.81 15.92 7.37
N LYS A 219 -4.22 16.18 6.14
CA LYS A 219 -5.42 16.94 5.75
C LYS A 219 -6.28 16.05 4.85
N ILE A 220 -7.47 15.72 5.31
CA ILE A 220 -8.45 14.94 4.54
C ILE A 220 -9.60 15.89 4.24
N ALA A 221 -9.95 16.06 2.96
CA ALA A 221 -11.07 16.91 2.57
C ALA A 221 -12.06 16.22 1.65
N LEU A 222 -13.34 16.50 1.88
CA LEU A 222 -14.43 16.15 0.98
C LEU A 222 -14.98 17.44 0.38
N VAL A 223 -15.06 17.51 -0.94
CA VAL A 223 -15.45 18.70 -1.70
C VAL A 223 -16.65 18.38 -2.58
N ARG A 224 -17.82 18.85 -2.18
CA ARG A 224 -19.10 18.46 -2.79
C ARG A 224 -19.78 19.69 -3.41
N PRO A 225 -20.18 19.67 -4.69
CA PRO A 225 -20.98 20.77 -5.23
C PRO A 225 -22.26 20.98 -4.42
N VAL A 226 -22.62 22.22 -4.12
CA VAL A 226 -23.83 22.53 -3.33
C VAL A 226 -25.07 21.91 -3.98
N GLY A 227 -25.91 21.27 -3.16
CA GLY A 227 -27.13 20.59 -3.62
C GLY A 227 -26.92 19.25 -4.36
N GLN A 228 -25.67 18.76 -4.50
CA GLN A 228 -25.37 17.45 -5.09
C GLN A 228 -24.98 16.46 -4.00
N TRP A 229 -25.47 15.21 -4.05
CA TRP A 229 -25.12 14.17 -3.06
C TRP A 229 -24.57 12.88 -3.68
N ALA A 230 -24.63 12.76 -5.01
CA ALA A 230 -24.20 11.58 -5.75
C ALA A 230 -22.72 11.64 -6.21
N LYS A 231 -22.03 12.76 -5.99
CA LYS A 231 -20.61 12.90 -6.33
C LYS A 231 -19.90 13.94 -5.48
N PHE A 232 -18.63 13.71 -5.18
CA PHE A 232 -17.78 14.64 -4.44
C PHE A 232 -16.30 14.32 -4.70
N GLY A 233 -15.45 15.33 -4.57
CA GLY A 233 -14.00 15.15 -4.52
C GLY A 233 -13.57 14.64 -3.15
N PHE A 234 -12.60 13.73 -3.11
CA PHE A 234 -11.93 13.31 -1.89
C PHE A 234 -10.42 13.52 -2.06
N LEU A 235 -9.86 14.34 -1.18
CA LEU A 235 -8.45 14.72 -1.19
C LEU A 235 -7.82 14.22 0.11
N LEU A 236 -6.76 13.43 0.01
CA LEU A 236 -5.93 13.03 1.13
C LEU A 236 -4.53 13.60 0.90
N PHE A 237 -4.20 14.62 1.68
CA PHE A 237 -2.88 15.24 1.71
C PHE A 237 -2.17 14.84 2.99
N LYS A 238 -0.93 14.38 2.88
CA LYS A 238 -0.08 14.12 4.04
C LYS A 238 1.32 14.65 3.79
N CYS A 239 1.97 15.10 4.87
CA CYS A 239 3.30 15.69 4.81
C CYS A 239 4.15 15.31 6.02
N ARG A 240 5.47 15.34 5.83
CA ARG A 240 6.48 15.13 6.87
C ARG A 240 6.55 16.31 7.84
N ASN A 241 6.53 17.54 7.30
CA ASN A 241 6.70 18.75 8.07
C ASN A 241 5.37 19.50 8.21
N SER A 242 5.04 19.94 9.42
CA SER A 242 3.78 20.68 9.65
C SER A 242 3.71 22.02 8.93
N SER A 243 4.84 22.59 8.48
CA SER A 243 4.88 23.80 7.66
C SER A 243 4.14 23.63 6.34
N ASP A 244 4.14 22.42 5.78
CA ASP A 244 3.59 22.15 4.46
C ASP A 244 2.05 22.05 4.48
N LEU A 245 1.44 21.94 5.67
CA LEU A 245 -0.01 21.97 5.85
C LEU A 245 -0.64 23.27 5.32
N GLY A 246 0.10 24.38 5.35
CA GLY A 246 -0.36 25.67 4.83
C GLY A 246 -0.62 25.66 3.32
N GLN A 247 0.02 24.74 2.57
CA GLN A 247 -0.19 24.60 1.12
C GLN A 247 -1.49 23.87 0.78
N PHE A 248 -2.11 23.17 1.74
CA PHE A 248 -3.30 22.39 1.45
C PHE A 248 -4.49 23.26 1.04
N GLU A 249 -4.70 24.41 1.69
CA GLU A 249 -5.80 25.30 1.35
C GLU A 249 -5.68 25.89 -0.07
N SER A 250 -4.47 26.23 -0.51
CA SER A 250 -4.25 26.77 -1.86
C SER A 250 -4.54 25.72 -2.92
N ILE A 251 -4.16 24.46 -2.69
CA ILE A 251 -4.52 23.32 -3.53
C ILE A 251 -6.04 23.10 -3.53
N LEU A 252 -6.65 23.03 -2.34
CA LEU A 252 -8.07 22.74 -2.14
C LEU A 252 -8.97 23.71 -2.91
N LYS A 253 -8.71 25.02 -2.80
CA LYS A 253 -9.49 26.08 -3.45
C LYS A 253 -9.52 25.99 -4.98
N THR A 254 -8.61 25.24 -5.58
CA THR A 254 -8.52 25.07 -7.04
C THR A 254 -9.22 23.81 -7.53
N PHE A 255 -9.65 22.92 -6.63
CA PHE A 255 -10.37 21.71 -7.01
C PHE A 255 -11.66 22.05 -7.74
N LYS A 256 -11.89 21.40 -8.87
CA LYS A 256 -13.06 21.66 -9.72
C LYS A 256 -13.58 20.37 -10.33
N VAL A 257 -14.88 20.13 -10.17
CA VAL A 257 -15.61 19.12 -10.94
C VAL A 257 -15.85 19.66 -12.35
N ILE A 258 -15.53 18.85 -13.36
CA ILE A 258 -15.72 19.18 -14.78
C ILE A 258 -16.54 18.09 -15.46
N SER A 259 -17.06 18.38 -16.66
CA SER A 259 -17.62 17.33 -17.52
C SER A 259 -16.56 16.26 -17.81
N ASN A 260 -16.91 14.98 -17.72
CA ASN A 260 -15.96 13.91 -18.01
C ASN A 260 -16.02 13.51 -19.49
N PHE A 261 -14.88 13.07 -20.04
CA PHE A 261 -14.80 12.39 -21.32
C PHE A 261 -13.69 11.33 -21.27
N GLY A 262 -13.99 10.13 -21.76
CA GLY A 262 -13.10 8.98 -21.64
C GLY A 262 -13.44 8.06 -20.47
N THR A 263 -12.58 7.05 -20.27
CA THR A 263 -12.73 6.00 -19.25
C THR A 263 -11.42 5.82 -18.51
N SER A 264 -11.45 6.05 -17.19
CA SER A 264 -10.29 5.94 -16.31
C SER A 264 -9.81 4.49 -16.15
N LYS A 265 -8.49 4.24 -16.20
CA LYS A 265 -7.88 2.90 -16.16
C LYS A 265 -6.72 2.83 -15.16
N ASN A 266 -6.34 1.59 -14.81
CA ASN A 266 -5.10 1.28 -14.11
C ASN A 266 -4.11 0.65 -15.08
N TYR A 267 -2.81 0.81 -14.78
CA TYR A 267 -1.69 0.36 -15.61
C TYR A 267 -0.70 -0.49 -14.82
N LEU A 268 -1.13 -1.06 -13.69
CA LEU A 268 -0.35 -2.05 -12.96
C LEU A 268 -0.19 -3.30 -13.84
N GLU A 269 1.04 -3.59 -14.25
CA GLU A 269 1.35 -4.76 -15.06
C GLU A 269 1.28 -6.05 -14.22
N PRO A 270 0.78 -7.17 -14.77
CA PRO A 270 0.79 -8.45 -14.09
C PRO A 270 2.21 -8.86 -13.69
N GLN A 271 2.41 -9.12 -12.40
CA GLN A 271 3.68 -9.62 -11.89
C GLN A 271 3.84 -11.10 -12.23
N LYS A 272 5.05 -11.49 -12.64
CA LYS A 272 5.39 -12.91 -12.81
C LYS A 272 5.54 -13.55 -11.43
N ALA A 273 5.08 -14.78 -11.29
CA ALA A 273 5.40 -15.58 -10.12
C ALA A 273 6.92 -15.79 -10.04
N LEU A 274 7.53 -15.39 -8.92
CA LEU A 274 8.96 -15.50 -8.68
C LEU A 274 9.19 -16.24 -7.37
N ALA A 275 9.99 -17.30 -7.42
CA ALA A 275 10.43 -17.97 -6.21
C ALA A 275 11.40 -17.07 -5.43
N ASN A 276 11.30 -17.06 -4.10
CA ASN A 276 12.27 -16.37 -3.26
C ASN A 276 13.56 -17.22 -3.21
N PRO A 277 14.73 -16.71 -3.66
CA PRO A 277 15.98 -17.47 -3.68
C PRO A 277 16.51 -17.80 -2.28
N LYS A 278 15.96 -17.16 -1.23
CA LYS A 278 16.33 -17.42 0.16
C LYS A 278 15.53 -18.56 0.79
N TRP A 279 14.50 -19.07 0.12
CA TRP A 279 13.70 -20.16 0.69
C TRP A 279 14.53 -21.42 0.90
N ASN A 280 14.21 -22.15 1.97
CA ASN A 280 14.77 -23.48 2.16
C ASN A 280 14.27 -24.44 1.07
N ALA A 281 14.95 -25.58 0.93
CA ALA A 281 14.70 -26.52 -0.17
C ALA A 281 13.26 -27.08 -0.18
N GLN A 282 12.64 -27.29 0.99
CA GLN A 282 11.27 -27.78 1.08
C GLN A 282 10.27 -26.74 0.59
N THR A 283 10.41 -25.49 1.03
CA THR A 283 9.54 -24.37 0.63
C THR A 283 9.66 -24.05 -0.85
N ALA A 284 10.89 -24.01 -1.38
CA ALA A 284 11.12 -23.80 -2.81
C ALA A 284 10.46 -24.91 -3.65
N ARG A 285 10.60 -26.17 -3.23
CA ARG A 285 9.98 -27.32 -3.92
C ARG A 285 8.45 -27.29 -3.82
N TYR A 286 7.89 -26.91 -2.68
CA TYR A 286 6.44 -26.77 -2.53
C TYR A 286 5.88 -25.65 -3.41
N TYR A 287 6.56 -24.49 -3.47
CA TYR A 287 6.16 -23.41 -4.37
C TYR A 287 6.19 -23.84 -5.84
N GLU A 288 7.21 -24.60 -6.27
CA GLU A 288 7.26 -25.16 -7.63
C GLU A 288 6.09 -26.12 -7.90
N LYS A 289 5.69 -26.94 -6.92
CA LYS A 289 4.45 -27.74 -7.01
C LYS A 289 3.23 -26.83 -7.22
N LEU A 290 3.11 -25.73 -6.47
CA LEU A 290 1.99 -24.80 -6.62
C LEU A 290 1.91 -24.20 -8.05
N LEU A 291 3.06 -23.91 -8.67
CA LEU A 291 3.12 -23.36 -10.03
C LEU A 291 2.81 -24.39 -11.13
N THR A 292 3.11 -25.66 -10.90
CA THR A 292 3.08 -26.70 -11.95
C THR A 292 1.93 -27.69 -11.82
N GLN A 293 1.31 -27.78 -10.64
CA GLN A 293 0.22 -28.73 -10.40
C GLN A 293 -1.00 -28.45 -11.27
N LYS A 294 -1.65 -29.52 -11.71
CA LYS A 294 -2.91 -29.47 -12.50
C LYS A 294 -4.15 -29.73 -11.65
N THR A 295 -3.95 -29.94 -10.35
CA THR A 295 -4.97 -30.20 -9.34
C THR A 295 -4.91 -29.11 -8.28
N PHE A 296 -5.95 -28.98 -7.48
CA PHE A 296 -5.95 -28.11 -6.32
C PHE A 296 -5.64 -28.91 -5.04
N ASP A 297 -4.93 -28.26 -4.13
CA ASP A 297 -4.79 -28.71 -2.74
C ASP A 297 -6.07 -28.32 -1.99
N PHE A 298 -6.62 -29.25 -1.21
CA PHE A 298 -7.87 -29.09 -0.49
C PHE A 298 -7.63 -28.90 1.02
N GLY A 299 -8.41 -28.01 1.65
CA GLY A 299 -8.37 -27.79 3.09
C GLY A 299 -9.60 -27.03 3.56
N VAL A 300 -10.01 -27.25 4.81
CA VAL A 300 -11.18 -26.59 5.42
C VAL A 300 -10.75 -25.98 6.74
N PHE A 301 -11.06 -24.69 6.94
CA PHE A 301 -10.93 -24.07 8.25
C PHE A 301 -12.06 -24.58 9.17
N SER A 302 -11.70 -25.12 10.33
CA SER A 302 -12.63 -25.62 11.34
C SER A 302 -12.46 -24.90 12.69
N TYR A 303 -11.28 -25.02 13.31
CA TYR A 303 -10.93 -24.38 14.56
C TYR A 303 -9.55 -23.73 14.48
N SER A 304 -9.39 -22.57 15.11
CA SER A 304 -8.08 -21.95 15.27
C SER A 304 -7.21 -22.74 16.23
N MET A 305 -5.93 -22.87 15.88
CA MET A 305 -4.89 -23.35 16.77
C MET A 305 -4.45 -22.22 17.71
N PRO A 306 -4.68 -22.31 19.03
CA PRO A 306 -4.18 -21.32 19.99
C PRO A 306 -2.66 -21.32 20.06
N GLY A 307 -2.09 -20.17 20.44
CA GLY A 307 -0.65 -20.04 20.66
C GLY A 307 -0.19 -20.89 21.84
N ASP A 308 1.07 -21.31 21.82
CA ASP A 308 1.63 -22.19 22.85
C ASP A 308 1.71 -21.54 24.24
N ASN A 309 1.53 -20.21 24.33
CA ASN A 309 1.39 -19.47 25.58
C ASN A 309 -0.01 -19.60 26.24
N GLU A 310 -0.92 -20.37 25.66
CA GLU A 310 -2.26 -20.65 26.20
C GLU A 310 -2.48 -22.18 26.41
N PRO A 311 -1.77 -22.83 27.35
CA PRO A 311 -1.71 -24.30 27.45
C PRO A 311 -3.06 -24.98 27.68
N ASP A 312 -3.97 -24.37 28.44
CA ASP A 312 -5.31 -24.91 28.67
C ASP A 312 -6.15 -24.87 27.38
N ASN A 313 -6.01 -23.79 26.58
CA ASN A 313 -6.67 -23.68 25.28
C ASN A 313 -6.08 -24.70 24.29
N VAL A 314 -4.77 -24.92 24.31
CA VAL A 314 -4.10 -25.92 23.46
C VAL A 314 -4.67 -27.32 23.70
N ALA A 315 -4.78 -27.74 24.96
CA ALA A 315 -5.34 -29.05 25.30
C ALA A 315 -6.81 -29.19 24.85
N ALA A 316 -7.64 -28.17 25.11
CA ALA A 316 -9.05 -28.18 24.74
C ALA A 316 -9.27 -28.15 23.22
N GLN A 317 -8.44 -27.42 22.47
CA GLN A 317 -8.57 -27.29 21.02
C GLN A 317 -7.99 -28.47 20.26
N ARG A 318 -6.95 -29.15 20.79
CA ARG A 318 -6.41 -30.39 20.20
C ARG A 318 -7.51 -31.42 19.91
N GLU A 319 -8.34 -31.71 20.91
CA GLU A 319 -9.37 -32.73 20.78
C GLU A 319 -10.48 -32.33 19.80
N LYS A 320 -10.87 -31.04 19.79
CA LYS A 320 -11.84 -30.50 18.83
C LYS A 320 -11.31 -30.55 17.40
N LEU A 321 -10.05 -30.14 17.20
CA LEU A 321 -9.42 -30.13 15.90
C LEU A 321 -9.26 -31.55 15.34
N ARG A 322 -8.86 -32.52 16.18
CA ARG A 322 -8.81 -33.93 15.79
C ARG A 322 -10.18 -34.44 15.36
N ALA A 323 -11.18 -34.33 16.24
CA ALA A 323 -12.51 -34.85 15.98
C ALA A 323 -13.13 -34.25 14.71
N GLU A 324 -12.95 -32.94 14.49
CA GLU A 324 -13.54 -32.26 13.33
C GLU A 324 -12.76 -32.52 12.04
N THR A 325 -11.44 -32.66 12.11
CA THR A 325 -10.62 -33.07 10.94
C THR A 325 -11.02 -34.47 10.51
N ASP A 326 -11.07 -35.43 11.43
CA ASP A 326 -11.46 -36.83 11.14
C ASP A 326 -12.87 -36.87 10.52
N ARG A 327 -13.82 -36.14 11.12
CA ARG A 327 -15.21 -36.07 10.62
C ARG A 327 -15.29 -35.48 9.22
N LEU A 328 -14.56 -34.41 8.93
CA LEU A 328 -14.60 -33.74 7.63
C LEU A 328 -13.88 -34.58 6.56
N GLU A 329 -12.71 -35.14 6.86
CA GLU A 329 -11.99 -36.01 5.92
C GLU A 329 -12.80 -37.27 5.57
N GLU A 330 -13.49 -37.87 6.56
CA GLU A 330 -14.44 -38.98 6.32
C GLU A 330 -15.60 -38.52 5.44
N ALA A 331 -16.23 -37.39 5.77
CA ALA A 331 -17.38 -36.88 5.02
C ALA A 331 -17.04 -36.51 3.56
N PHE A 332 -15.86 -35.95 3.32
CA PHE A 332 -15.38 -35.61 1.97
C PHE A 332 -14.71 -36.79 1.26
N GLY A 333 -14.41 -37.89 1.97
CA GLY A 333 -13.67 -39.04 1.44
C GLY A 333 -12.26 -38.67 0.97
N ARG A 334 -11.64 -37.65 1.57
CA ARG A 334 -10.33 -37.12 1.17
C ARG A 334 -9.62 -36.46 2.36
N HIS A 335 -8.33 -36.74 2.50
CA HIS A 335 -7.46 -36.07 3.46
C HIS A 335 -7.15 -34.62 3.06
N PHE A 336 -6.94 -33.76 4.05
CA PHE A 336 -6.55 -32.38 3.82
C PHE A 336 -5.11 -32.30 3.30
N ASP A 337 -4.92 -31.49 2.26
CA ASP A 337 -3.60 -31.09 1.74
C ASP A 337 -3.12 -29.79 2.42
N ILE A 338 -4.05 -28.98 2.93
CA ILE A 338 -3.80 -27.72 3.65
C ILE A 338 -4.59 -27.71 4.95
N MET A 339 -3.94 -27.27 6.03
CA MET A 339 -4.56 -27.09 7.35
C MET A 339 -4.59 -25.59 7.68
N PRO A 340 -5.74 -24.89 7.54
CA PRO A 340 -5.85 -23.48 7.84
C PRO A 340 -6.03 -23.20 9.33
N THR A 341 -5.39 -22.14 9.82
CA THR A 341 -5.63 -21.57 11.16
C THR A 341 -5.68 -20.05 11.12
N TYR A 342 -6.32 -19.43 12.12
CA TYR A 342 -6.30 -17.99 12.37
C TYR A 342 -5.65 -17.67 13.71
N THR A 343 -4.77 -16.67 13.69
CA THR A 343 -4.11 -16.14 14.88
C THR A 343 -4.15 -14.62 14.83
N HIS A 344 -4.59 -14.00 15.90
CA HIS A 344 -4.56 -12.55 16.07
C HIS A 344 -3.17 -12.10 16.54
N ILE A 345 -2.81 -10.83 16.33
CA ILE A 345 -1.59 -10.28 16.93
C ILE A 345 -1.68 -10.28 18.47
N ALA A 346 -2.88 -10.11 19.02
CA ALA A 346 -3.16 -10.21 20.44
C ALA A 346 -4.64 -10.48 20.72
N TRP A 347 -4.94 -10.90 21.96
CA TRP A 347 -6.24 -10.79 22.59
C TRP A 347 -6.16 -9.78 23.74
N TYR A 348 -6.69 -8.58 23.49
CA TYR A 348 -6.49 -7.40 24.31
C TYR A 348 -4.99 -7.16 24.58
N SER A 349 -4.56 -7.28 25.84
CA SER A 349 -3.16 -7.14 26.24
C SER A 349 -2.34 -8.42 26.08
N SER A 350 -2.97 -9.56 25.83
CA SER A 350 -2.32 -10.87 25.74
C SER A 350 -1.84 -11.11 24.32
N LYS A 351 -0.53 -11.03 24.08
CA LYS A 351 0.07 -11.30 22.77
C LYS A 351 -0.07 -12.78 22.42
N MET A 352 -0.39 -13.10 21.17
CA MET A 352 -0.54 -14.48 20.73
C MET A 352 0.76 -14.97 20.08
N GLU A 353 1.10 -16.22 20.34
CA GLU A 353 2.29 -16.86 19.78
C GLU A 353 1.95 -17.79 18.60
N PHE A 354 2.98 -18.19 17.85
CA PHE A 354 2.82 -19.24 16.85
C PHE A 354 2.37 -20.55 17.53
N PRO A 355 1.37 -21.26 16.99
CA PRO A 355 0.84 -22.49 17.57
C PRO A 355 1.76 -23.69 17.29
N CYS A 356 3.02 -23.65 17.72
CA CYS A 356 4.05 -24.63 17.38
C CYS A 356 3.58 -26.07 17.66
N THR A 357 2.95 -26.28 18.82
CA THR A 357 2.51 -27.60 19.29
C THR A 357 1.43 -28.20 18.38
N LEU A 358 0.36 -27.46 18.09
CA LEU A 358 -0.74 -27.96 17.26
C LEU A 358 -0.40 -27.90 15.77
N ALA A 359 0.42 -26.94 15.34
CA ALA A 359 0.98 -26.94 14.00
C ALA A 359 1.72 -28.25 13.79
N ALA A 360 2.79 -28.56 14.53
CA ALA A 360 3.57 -29.78 14.31
C ALA A 360 2.75 -31.10 14.32
N GLU A 361 1.67 -31.14 15.11
CA GLU A 361 0.77 -32.28 15.22
C GLU A 361 -0.16 -32.42 14.00
N PHE A 362 -0.87 -31.36 13.63
CA PHE A 362 -1.93 -31.39 12.62
C PHE A 362 -1.52 -30.86 11.26
N ALA A 363 -0.42 -30.11 11.20
CA ALA A 363 0.15 -29.46 10.03
C ALA A 363 1.68 -29.63 10.05
N GLY A 364 2.21 -30.54 9.24
CA GLY A 364 3.66 -30.77 9.12
C GLY A 364 4.06 -31.10 7.69
N GLY A 365 3.21 -30.68 6.77
CA GLY A 365 3.30 -30.98 5.36
C GLY A 365 4.42 -30.21 4.68
N ASP A 366 5.12 -30.88 3.78
CA ASP A 366 5.97 -30.24 2.77
C ASP A 366 5.36 -30.32 1.35
N GLY A 367 4.11 -30.77 1.26
CA GLY A 367 3.40 -31.05 0.01
C GLY A 367 3.71 -32.42 -0.62
N PHE A 368 4.56 -33.24 0.02
CA PHE A 368 4.98 -34.55 -0.49
C PHE A 368 5.00 -35.66 0.56
N ASN A 369 4.95 -35.33 1.84
CA ASN A 369 5.03 -36.27 2.97
C ASN A 369 3.65 -36.73 3.51
N SER A 370 2.57 -36.51 2.76
CA SER A 370 1.20 -36.88 3.12
C SER A 370 0.65 -36.25 4.40
N LYS A 371 1.27 -35.16 4.89
CA LYS A 371 0.69 -34.28 5.90
C LYS A 371 0.22 -32.97 5.24
N PRO A 372 -0.80 -32.30 5.79
CA PRO A 372 -1.23 -31.01 5.28
C PRO A 372 -0.18 -29.92 5.55
N VAL A 373 -0.02 -29.02 4.59
CA VAL A 373 0.78 -27.79 4.73
C VAL A 373 0.00 -26.79 5.58
N LEU A 374 0.68 -26.09 6.48
CA LEU A 374 0.04 -25.06 7.31
C LEU A 374 -0.32 -23.83 6.47
N GLN A 375 -1.60 -23.42 6.48
CA GLN A 375 -1.99 -22.06 6.11
C GLN A 375 -2.19 -21.24 7.37
N PHE A 376 -1.21 -20.41 7.68
CA PHE A 376 -1.20 -19.56 8.86
C PHE A 376 -1.77 -18.19 8.53
N THR A 377 -3.00 -17.93 8.97
CA THR A 377 -3.59 -16.60 8.83
C THR A 377 -3.26 -15.76 10.05
N TYR A 378 -2.55 -14.66 9.85
CA TYR A 378 -2.17 -13.75 10.92
C TYR A 378 -2.89 -12.41 10.74
N GLN A 379 -3.55 -11.91 11.79
CA GLN A 379 -4.38 -10.71 11.71
C GLN A 379 -3.95 -9.65 12.72
N PHE A 380 -3.77 -8.42 12.28
CA PHE A 380 -3.49 -7.26 13.12
C PHE A 380 -4.76 -6.75 13.80
N THR A 381 -5.24 -7.54 14.75
CA THR A 381 -6.40 -7.24 15.60
C THR A 381 -6.13 -7.64 17.04
N THR A 382 -6.60 -6.83 17.99
CA THR A 382 -6.53 -7.12 19.43
C THR A 382 -7.87 -7.58 19.99
N ASN A 383 -8.96 -7.49 19.23
CA ASN A 383 -10.32 -7.66 19.75
C ASN A 383 -11.25 -8.36 18.74
N ASN A 384 -10.71 -9.26 17.91
CA ASN A 384 -11.44 -9.94 16.84
C ASN A 384 -12.09 -9.00 15.81
N ASN A 385 -11.44 -7.88 15.50
CA ASN A 385 -11.95 -6.87 14.57
C ASN A 385 -13.30 -6.32 15.02
N ASN A 386 -13.45 -6.01 16.31
CA ASN A 386 -14.65 -5.40 16.84
C ASN A 386 -14.72 -3.92 16.44
N VAL A 387 -14.88 -3.65 15.13
CA VAL A 387 -14.88 -2.31 14.51
C VAL A 387 -16.17 -2.04 13.72
N SER A 388 -17.16 -2.93 13.83
CA SER A 388 -18.47 -2.83 13.16
C SER A 388 -19.20 -1.52 13.49
N SER A 389 -20.19 -1.14 12.67
CA SER A 389 -21.02 0.06 12.87
C SER A 389 -21.73 0.17 14.22
N TYR A 390 -21.90 -0.95 14.93
CA TYR A 390 -22.49 -0.97 16.27
C TYR A 390 -21.49 -0.66 17.40
N ASN A 391 -20.18 -0.72 17.11
CA ASN A 391 -19.15 -0.38 18.08
C ASN A 391 -18.65 1.04 17.85
N THR A 392 -18.79 1.88 18.87
CA THR A 392 -18.36 3.29 18.86
C THR A 392 -17.33 3.61 19.95
N THR A 393 -17.03 2.64 20.82
CA THR A 393 -16.23 2.85 22.04
C THR A 393 -14.95 2.02 22.10
N GLU A 394 -14.80 0.97 21.29
CA GLU A 394 -13.58 0.13 21.25
C GLU A 394 -13.02 -0.01 19.81
N CYS A 395 -13.10 1.06 19.03
CA CYS A 395 -12.56 1.10 17.68
C CYS A 395 -11.03 1.28 17.72
N GLN A 396 -10.32 0.18 17.90
CA GLN A 396 -8.86 0.15 17.95
C GLN A 396 -8.25 -0.51 16.71
N THR A 397 -7.13 0.03 16.27
CA THR A 397 -6.29 -0.50 15.22
C THR A 397 -4.83 -0.63 15.68
N PRO A 398 -4.22 -1.82 15.60
CA PRO A 398 -2.80 -1.99 15.89
C PRO A 398 -1.87 -1.33 14.86
N MET A 399 -2.40 -0.87 13.72
CA MET A 399 -1.62 -0.48 12.55
C MET A 399 -0.62 0.66 12.83
N PHE A 400 -1.05 1.69 13.57
CA PHE A 400 -0.16 2.79 13.94
C PHE A 400 0.94 2.33 14.91
N ASP A 401 0.61 1.47 15.87
CA ASP A 401 1.55 0.95 16.86
C ASP A 401 2.59 0.03 16.23
N ILE A 402 2.22 -0.73 15.20
CA ILE A 402 3.15 -1.52 14.40
C ILE A 402 4.20 -0.63 13.74
N LEU A 403 3.81 0.47 13.11
CA LEU A 403 4.74 1.41 12.47
C LEU A 403 5.59 2.19 13.50
N LYS A 404 5.18 2.22 14.77
CA LYS A 404 5.98 2.73 15.89
C LYS A 404 6.95 1.69 16.48
N GLY A 405 6.95 0.45 15.99
CA GLY A 405 7.77 -0.64 16.49
C GLY A 405 7.30 -1.26 17.80
N VAL A 406 6.06 -0.99 18.25
CA VAL A 406 5.52 -1.49 19.53
C VAL A 406 5.45 -3.02 19.57
N TYR A 407 5.35 -3.68 18.41
CA TYR A 407 5.24 -5.13 18.25
C TYR A 407 6.54 -5.80 17.77
N ASP A 408 7.67 -5.09 17.76
CA ASP A 408 8.92 -5.61 17.19
C ASP A 408 9.39 -6.91 17.84
N ASP A 409 9.36 -6.98 19.18
CA ASP A 409 9.80 -8.17 19.90
C ASP A 409 8.82 -9.34 19.72
N ASP A 410 7.52 -9.05 19.62
CA ASP A 410 6.49 -10.05 19.31
C ASP A 410 6.69 -10.63 17.90
N PHE A 411 6.98 -9.78 16.92
CA PHE A 411 7.23 -10.19 15.54
C PHE A 411 8.55 -10.96 15.37
N LYS A 412 9.62 -10.58 16.08
CA LYS A 412 10.87 -11.36 16.10
C LYS A 412 10.64 -12.75 16.71
N LYS A 413 9.84 -12.82 17.78
CA LYS A 413 9.47 -14.10 18.38
C LYS A 413 8.67 -14.96 17.40
N LEU A 414 7.66 -14.39 16.75
CA LEU A 414 6.86 -15.07 15.71
C LEU A 414 7.76 -15.59 14.57
N ALA A 415 8.66 -14.75 14.06
CA ALA A 415 9.62 -15.11 13.01
C ALA A 415 10.51 -16.29 13.43
N SER A 416 11.06 -16.23 14.64
CA SER A 416 11.89 -17.31 15.20
C SER A 416 11.13 -18.63 15.34
N GLN A 417 9.88 -18.60 15.84
CA GLN A 417 9.04 -19.78 15.98
C GLN A 417 8.68 -20.42 14.62
N ILE A 418 8.33 -19.60 13.63
CA ILE A 418 8.03 -20.08 12.27
C ILE A 418 9.27 -20.67 11.62
N LYS A 419 10.43 -20.04 11.78
CA LYS A 419 11.70 -20.58 11.28
C LYS A 419 12.04 -21.93 11.91
N ALA A 420 11.82 -22.07 13.22
CA ALA A 420 12.03 -23.34 13.93
C ALA A 420 11.05 -24.45 13.48
N TYR A 421 9.84 -24.09 13.03
CA TYR A 421 8.87 -25.04 12.46
C TYR A 421 9.37 -25.67 11.15
N SER A 422 10.22 -24.97 10.39
CA SER A 422 11.00 -25.44 9.21
C SER A 422 10.21 -25.86 7.96
N ALA A 423 9.03 -26.48 8.12
CA ALA A 423 8.17 -26.86 7.01
C ALA A 423 7.55 -25.62 6.33
N PRO A 424 7.13 -25.72 5.05
CA PRO A 424 6.49 -24.62 4.33
C PRO A 424 5.26 -24.08 5.06
N VAL A 425 5.13 -22.75 5.11
CA VAL A 425 3.98 -22.04 5.67
C VAL A 425 3.38 -21.14 4.60
N LEU A 426 2.12 -21.38 4.28
CA LEU A 426 1.29 -20.45 3.51
C LEU A 426 0.87 -19.31 4.45
N PHE A 427 1.66 -18.23 4.48
CA PHE A 427 1.50 -17.12 5.42
C PHE A 427 0.54 -16.07 4.85
N ARG A 428 -0.70 -16.06 5.35
CA ARG A 428 -1.75 -15.13 4.94
C ARG A 428 -1.88 -14.01 5.96
N LEU A 429 -1.23 -12.89 5.70
CA LEU A 429 -1.37 -11.71 6.54
C LEU A 429 -2.70 -10.99 6.22
N ASN A 430 -3.37 -10.44 7.23
CA ASN A 430 -4.44 -9.46 7.14
C ASN A 430 -5.39 -9.60 5.94
N ASN A 431 -6.06 -10.74 5.82
CA ASN A 431 -7.03 -10.96 4.75
C ASN A 431 -8.18 -9.95 4.80
N GLU A 432 -8.77 -9.65 3.65
CA GLU A 432 -9.98 -8.81 3.53
C GLU A 432 -9.79 -7.37 4.02
N MET A 433 -8.60 -6.80 3.85
CA MET A 433 -8.33 -5.40 4.21
C MET A 433 -9.19 -4.38 3.45
N ASN A 434 -9.67 -4.75 2.26
CA ASN A 434 -10.64 -4.00 1.47
C ASN A 434 -12.09 -4.24 1.93
N SER A 435 -12.30 -4.41 3.24
CA SER A 435 -13.59 -4.56 3.90
C SER A 435 -13.86 -3.45 4.92
N ASP A 436 -15.07 -3.41 5.49
CA ASP A 436 -15.45 -2.46 6.54
C ASP A 436 -15.49 -3.11 7.95
N TRP A 437 -15.02 -4.36 8.08
CA TRP A 437 -15.08 -5.15 9.31
C TRP A 437 -13.72 -5.58 9.87
N THR A 438 -12.60 -5.14 9.30
CA THR A 438 -11.26 -5.49 9.80
C THR A 438 -10.59 -4.31 10.51
N SER A 439 -9.84 -4.58 11.59
CA SER A 439 -9.10 -3.55 12.35
C SER A 439 -7.97 -2.88 11.53
N TYR A 440 -7.67 -3.42 10.36
CA TYR A 440 -6.62 -2.97 9.44
C TYR A 440 -7.19 -2.46 8.11
N CYS A 441 -8.49 -2.21 8.01
CA CYS A 441 -9.09 -1.62 6.82
C CYS A 441 -8.84 -0.12 6.70
N GLY A 442 -9.06 0.42 5.49
CA GLY A 442 -8.84 1.84 5.20
C GLY A 442 -9.61 2.80 6.12
N MET A 443 -10.84 2.46 6.55
CA MET A 443 -11.62 3.33 7.46
C MET A 443 -10.93 3.49 8.83
N MET A 444 -10.28 2.43 9.30
CA MET A 444 -9.50 2.41 10.54
C MET A 444 -8.11 3.02 10.38
N THR A 445 -7.72 3.38 9.15
CA THR A 445 -6.40 3.91 8.84
C THR A 445 -6.52 5.19 8.00
N LEU A 446 -7.38 6.11 8.43
CA LEU A 446 -7.52 7.46 7.86
C LEU A 446 -7.92 7.50 6.38
N CYS A 447 -8.53 6.43 5.87
CA CYS A 447 -8.75 6.20 4.44
C CYS A 447 -7.45 6.28 3.60
N ASP A 448 -6.32 5.95 4.22
CA ASP A 448 -4.98 5.89 3.63
C ASP A 448 -4.53 4.42 3.48
N PRO A 449 -4.71 3.81 2.29
CA PRO A 449 -4.25 2.44 2.03
C PRO A 449 -2.73 2.25 2.19
N GLU A 450 -1.94 3.33 2.12
CA GLU A 450 -0.50 3.25 2.31
C GLU A 450 -0.14 2.78 3.73
N ILE A 451 -0.95 3.07 4.75
CA ILE A 451 -0.72 2.57 6.12
C ILE A 451 -0.75 1.04 6.14
N PHE A 452 -1.66 0.42 5.40
CA PHE A 452 -1.71 -1.03 5.27
C PHE A 452 -0.50 -1.59 4.52
N ILE A 453 -0.13 -0.96 3.40
CA ILE A 453 1.05 -1.36 2.62
C ILE A 453 2.30 -1.29 3.50
N GLN A 454 2.45 -0.21 4.27
CA GLN A 454 3.58 -0.03 5.17
C GLN A 454 3.63 -1.08 6.27
N THR A 455 2.52 -1.41 6.94
CA THR A 455 2.52 -2.44 8.01
C THR A 455 2.73 -3.85 7.45
N TRP A 456 2.21 -4.13 6.24
CA TRP A 456 2.47 -5.39 5.54
C TRP A 456 3.96 -5.56 5.23
N ARG A 457 4.56 -4.55 4.59
CA ARG A 457 6.00 -4.52 4.29
C ARG A 457 6.84 -4.57 5.56
N TYR A 458 6.42 -3.89 6.61
CA TYR A 458 7.12 -3.90 7.89
C TYR A 458 7.32 -5.31 8.45
N LEU A 459 6.26 -6.14 8.46
CA LEU A 459 6.36 -7.53 8.93
C LEU A 459 7.17 -8.40 7.95
N TYR A 460 6.95 -8.22 6.63
CA TYR A 460 7.71 -8.92 5.60
C TYR A 460 9.22 -8.66 5.72
N ASP A 461 9.63 -7.40 5.79
CA ASP A 461 11.03 -6.99 5.91
C ASP A 461 11.64 -7.46 7.23
N LEU A 462 10.85 -7.51 8.31
CA LEU A 462 11.30 -8.09 9.57
C LEU A 462 11.59 -9.59 9.42
N PHE A 463 10.69 -10.35 8.80
CA PHE A 463 10.91 -11.78 8.54
C PHE A 463 12.14 -12.02 7.66
N GLU A 464 12.36 -11.18 6.64
CA GLU A 464 13.55 -11.22 5.80
C GLU A 464 14.84 -10.93 6.60
N ARG A 465 14.82 -9.97 7.55
CA ARG A 465 15.95 -9.68 8.45
C ARG A 465 16.24 -10.82 9.44
N GLU A 466 15.20 -11.45 9.98
CA GLU A 466 15.31 -12.61 10.89
C GLU A 466 15.67 -13.92 10.12
N GLY A 467 15.69 -13.85 8.79
CA GLY A 467 16.06 -14.94 7.90
C GLY A 467 15.05 -16.09 7.96
N VAL A 468 13.75 -15.77 7.97
CA VAL A 468 12.68 -16.75 7.81
C VAL A 468 12.67 -17.22 6.36
N ASP A 469 12.92 -18.51 6.15
CA ASP A 469 13.09 -19.09 4.81
C ASP A 469 11.97 -20.07 4.41
N ASN A 470 10.89 -20.12 5.19
CA ASN A 470 9.80 -21.07 5.01
C ASN A 470 8.40 -20.44 4.85
N CYS A 471 8.30 -19.12 4.66
CA CYS A 471 7.02 -18.45 4.40
C CYS A 471 6.78 -18.17 2.91
N ILE A 472 5.65 -18.64 2.40
CA ILE A 472 5.05 -18.21 1.12
C ILE A 472 3.93 -17.22 1.46
N TRP A 473 4.13 -15.95 1.12
CA TRP A 473 3.24 -14.85 1.51
C TRP A 473 2.00 -14.78 0.62
N ILE A 474 0.83 -14.57 1.24
CA ILE A 474 -0.46 -14.51 0.56
C ILE A 474 -1.12 -13.15 0.82
N PHE A 475 -1.26 -12.34 -0.23
CA PHE A 475 -2.15 -11.17 -0.26
C PHE A 475 -3.56 -11.61 -0.64
N ASN A 476 -4.53 -11.45 0.27
CA ASN A 476 -5.88 -11.98 0.10
C ASN A 476 -6.96 -10.93 0.37
N PRO A 477 -7.31 -10.07 -0.62
CA PRO A 477 -8.48 -9.20 -0.52
C PRO A 477 -9.79 -10.00 -0.58
N ILE A 478 -10.88 -9.41 -0.09
CA ILE A 478 -12.23 -9.92 -0.35
C ILE A 478 -12.61 -9.68 -1.82
N ALA A 479 -13.43 -10.58 -2.38
CA ALA A 479 -13.88 -10.54 -3.77
C ALA A 479 -14.60 -9.24 -4.16
N VAL A 480 -15.38 -8.64 -3.25
CA VAL A 480 -16.10 -7.38 -3.46
C VAL A 480 -15.68 -6.39 -2.39
N SER A 481 -15.03 -5.31 -2.81
CA SER A 481 -14.57 -4.25 -1.91
C SER A 481 -15.75 -3.63 -1.16
N CYS A 482 -15.61 -3.49 0.16
CA CYS A 482 -16.50 -2.76 1.03
C CYS A 482 -15.64 -1.87 1.92
N PRO A 483 -15.86 -0.56 2.04
CA PRO A 483 -16.87 0.22 1.35
C PRO A 483 -16.56 0.42 -0.15
N TYR A 484 -17.60 0.71 -0.93
CA TYR A 484 -17.53 1.00 -2.37
C TYR A 484 -16.95 2.40 -2.61
N SER A 485 -15.64 2.52 -2.43
CA SER A 485 -14.87 3.74 -2.55
C SER A 485 -13.62 3.48 -3.38
N LYS A 486 -13.08 4.50 -4.05
CA LYS A 486 -11.85 4.30 -4.84
C LYS A 486 -10.63 3.93 -3.98
N TRP A 487 -10.54 4.41 -2.73
CA TRP A 487 -9.50 4.00 -1.79
C TRP A 487 -9.73 2.60 -1.20
N GLY A 488 -10.98 2.14 -1.14
CA GLY A 488 -11.36 0.81 -0.67
C GLY A 488 -11.05 -0.31 -1.67
N GLU A 489 -10.67 0.01 -2.90
CA GLU A 489 -10.40 -1.00 -3.93
C GLU A 489 -9.13 -1.82 -3.64
N ASN A 490 -9.20 -3.13 -3.86
CA ASN A 490 -8.17 -4.10 -3.46
C ASN A 490 -6.74 -3.73 -3.89
N LEU A 491 -6.51 -3.29 -5.14
CA LEU A 491 -5.17 -2.94 -5.61
C LEU A 491 -4.61 -1.68 -4.92
N SER A 492 -5.45 -0.86 -4.28
CA SER A 492 -4.95 0.25 -3.44
C SER A 492 -4.14 -0.25 -2.24
N TYR A 493 -4.30 -1.52 -1.85
CA TYR A 493 -3.64 -2.15 -0.70
C TYR A 493 -2.54 -3.14 -1.11
N TYR A 494 -2.27 -3.28 -2.42
CA TYR A 494 -1.29 -4.26 -2.91
C TYR A 494 0.12 -3.87 -2.42
N PRO A 495 0.82 -4.75 -1.68
CA PRO A 495 2.09 -4.40 -1.06
C PRO A 495 3.29 -4.38 -2.02
N GLY A 496 3.12 -4.72 -3.30
CA GLY A 496 4.21 -4.75 -4.29
C GLY A 496 4.79 -6.12 -4.50
#